data_AF-A0A3C0BDX7-F1
#
_entry.id   AF-A0A3C0BDX7-F1
#
_cell.length_a   1.000
_cell.length_b   1.000
_cell.length_c   1.000
_cell.angle_alpha   90.00
_cell.angle_beta   90.00
_cell.angle_gamma   90.00
#
_symmetry.space_group_name_H-M   'P 1'
#
loop_
_entity.id
_entity.type
_entity.pdbx_description
1 polymer ?
#
loop_
_entity_poly.entity_id
_entity_poly.type
_entity_poly.pdbx_seq_one_letter_code
_entity_poly.pdbx_strand_id
1 'polypeptide(L)'
;MKKIFSLIYLFACISPLVSAQDTFLKKYPSPQQQEIRSIIETDDNHLIFCGSKAIDSGIVAEIGFIAKINMNGDLVNSKTYDFYEGNSFFTGLRKN
;
A
#
# COMPACT_ATOMS: atom_id res chain seq x y z
N MET A 1 52.56 7.80 6.48
CA MET A 1 51.93 7.25 5.26
C MET A 1 50.98 6.09 5.54
N LYS A 2 51.38 5.00 6.23
CA LYS A 2 50.52 3.84 6.52
C LYS A 2 49.19 4.15 7.25
N LYS A 3 49.18 5.13 8.17
CA LYS A 3 47.97 5.55 8.92
C LYS A 3 46.93 6.28 8.05
N ILE A 4 47.37 6.93 6.96
CA ILE A 4 46.49 7.66 6.04
C ILE A 4 45.73 6.68 5.14
N PHE A 5 46.40 5.63 4.65
CA PHE A 5 45.75 4.54 3.90
C PHE A 5 44.71 3.78 4.75
N SER A 6 45.00 3.58 6.04
CA SER A 6 44.05 2.98 6.99
C SER A 6 42.79 3.83 7.18
N LEU A 7 42.95 5.17 7.25
CA LEU A 7 41.82 6.10 7.38
C LEU A 7 40.93 6.14 6.12
N ILE A 8 41.54 6.04 4.94
CA ILE A 8 40.83 5.99 3.65
C ILE A 8 40.04 4.69 3.52
N TYR A 9 40.61 3.56 3.97
CA TYR A 9 39.93 2.27 3.98
C TYR A 9 38.74 2.27 4.96
N LEU A 10 38.89 2.90 6.11
CA LEU A 10 37.81 3.07 7.08
C LEU A 10 36.67 3.91 6.50
N PHE A 11 36.97 5.01 5.79
CA PHE A 11 35.96 5.84 5.13
C PHE A 11 35.25 5.14 3.97
N ALA A 12 35.97 4.30 3.21
CA ALA A 12 35.41 3.50 2.11
C ALA A 12 34.50 2.37 2.60
N CYS A 13 34.71 1.84 3.81
CA CYS A 13 33.84 0.82 4.40
C CYS A 13 32.55 1.37 5.01
N ILE A 14 32.47 2.67 5.31
CA ILE A 14 31.29 3.29 5.95
C ILE A 14 30.36 3.92 4.89
N SER A 15 30.84 4.21 3.69
CA SER A 15 30.06 4.85 2.64
C SER A 15 28.83 4.06 2.14
N PRO A 16 28.78 2.71 2.12
CA PRO A 16 27.54 2.02 1.74
C PRO A 16 26.50 1.90 2.88
N LEU A 17 26.78 2.38 4.10
CA LEU A 17 25.80 2.36 5.21
C LEU A 17 24.83 3.54 5.19
N VAL A 18 25.05 4.53 4.30
CA VAL A 18 24.19 5.70 4.13
C VAL A 18 23.32 5.52 2.88
N SER A 19 22.63 4.39 2.80
CA SER A 19 21.40 4.31 2.00
C SER A 19 20.26 4.26 3.00
N ALA A 20 19.84 5.44 3.48
CA ALA A 20 18.53 5.59 4.08
C ALA A 20 17.54 5.05 3.05
N GLN A 21 16.96 3.89 3.34
CA GLN A 21 16.12 3.13 2.41
C GLN A 21 15.16 4.09 1.69
N ASP A 22 15.21 4.12 0.36
CA ASP A 22 14.27 4.90 -0.44
C ASP A 22 12.87 4.51 0.02
N THR A 23 12.25 5.39 0.81
CA THR A 23 10.93 5.14 1.35
C THR A 23 9.99 5.58 0.25
N PHE A 24 9.67 4.66 -0.65
CA PHE A 24 8.72 4.92 -1.72
C PHE A 24 7.41 5.43 -1.10
N LEU A 25 7.05 6.69 -1.40
CA LEU A 25 5.80 7.31 -0.96
C LEU A 25 5.03 7.78 -2.17
N LYS A 26 3.93 7.10 -2.48
CA LYS A 26 2.95 7.53 -3.48
C LYS A 26 1.65 7.91 -2.80
N LYS A 27 1.14 9.11 -3.12
CA LYS A 27 -0.13 9.61 -2.62
C LYS A 27 -1.23 9.30 -3.63
N TYR A 28 -2.35 8.75 -3.15
CA TYR A 28 -3.54 8.48 -3.95
C TYR A 28 -4.62 9.50 -3.56
N PRO A 29 -4.82 10.57 -4.33
CA PRO A 29 -5.84 11.55 -4.02
C PRO A 29 -7.24 10.93 -4.18
N SER A 30 -8.12 11.16 -3.20
CA SER A 30 -9.53 10.79 -3.28
C SER A 30 -10.41 11.93 -2.74
N PRO A 31 -11.53 12.24 -3.40
CA PRO A 31 -12.48 13.23 -2.90
C PRO A 31 -13.27 12.74 -1.67
N GLN A 32 -13.28 11.44 -1.39
CA GLN A 32 -13.95 10.86 -0.24
C GLN A 32 -12.95 10.30 0.77
N GLN A 33 -13.37 10.23 2.04
CA GLN A 33 -12.61 9.52 3.06
C GLN A 33 -12.50 8.03 2.68
N GLN A 34 -11.26 7.51 2.75
CA GLN A 34 -10.96 6.10 2.56
C GLN A 34 -10.16 5.60 3.75
N GLU A 35 -10.48 4.38 4.19
CA GLU A 35 -9.76 3.69 5.25
C GLU A 35 -9.23 2.37 4.70
N ILE A 36 -7.92 2.16 4.82
CA ILE A 36 -7.30 0.86 4.55
C ILE A 36 -7.32 0.06 5.86
N ARG A 37 -7.89 -1.14 5.80
CA ARG A 37 -8.02 -2.03 6.97
C ARG A 37 -7.01 -3.17 6.98
N SER A 38 -6.56 -3.61 5.82
CA SER A 38 -5.56 -4.67 5.70
C SER A 38 -4.77 -4.53 4.41
N ILE A 39 -3.51 -4.97 4.44
CA ILE A 39 -2.61 -5.05 3.30
C ILE A 39 -1.81 -6.34 3.41
N ILE A 40 -1.63 -7.01 2.28
CA ILE A 40 -0.79 -8.20 2.15
C ILE A 40 0.07 -8.08 0.89
N GLU A 41 1.28 -8.62 0.97
CA GLU A 41 2.11 -8.86 -0.20
C GLU A 41 1.71 -10.18 -0.87
N THR A 42 1.88 -10.24 -2.19
CA THR A 42 1.57 -11.41 -3.02
C THR A 42 2.84 -11.99 -3.62
N ASP A 43 2.78 -13.26 -4.02
CA ASP A 43 3.90 -13.99 -4.62
C ASP A 43 4.34 -13.46 -5.99
N ASP A 44 3.48 -12.69 -6.67
CA ASP A 44 3.79 -12.02 -7.94
C ASP A 44 4.33 -10.59 -7.77
N ASN A 45 4.88 -10.25 -6.60
CA ASN A 45 5.50 -8.95 -6.30
C ASN A 45 4.52 -7.77 -6.45
N HIS A 46 3.33 -7.92 -5.87
CA HIS A 46 2.31 -6.88 -5.76
C HIS A 46 1.79 -6.78 -4.32
N LEU A 47 1.05 -5.72 -4.04
CA LEU A 47 0.31 -5.55 -2.79
C LEU A 47 -1.18 -5.64 -3.06
N ILE A 48 -1.90 -6.43 -2.26
CA ILE A 48 -3.37 -6.41 -2.19
C ILE A 48 -3.77 -5.73 -0.89
N PHE A 49 -4.69 -4.77 -0.97
CA PHE A 49 -5.25 -4.12 0.21
C PHE A 49 -6.78 -4.02 0.11
N CYS A 50 -7.41 -3.96 1.27
CA CYS A 50 -8.86 -3.80 1.38
C CYS A 50 -9.21 -2.73 2.40
N GLY A 51 -10.42 -2.22 2.28
CA GLY A 51 -10.85 -1.08 3.05
C GLY A 51 -12.29 -0.70 2.79
N SER A 52 -12.65 0.47 3.30
CA SER A 52 -13.91 1.12 2.98
C SER A 52 -13.69 2.53 2.46
N LYS A 53 -14.62 3.01 1.63
CA LYS A 53 -14.69 4.41 1.19
C LYS A 53 -16.10 4.95 1.41
N ALA A 54 -16.18 6.21 1.83
CA ALA A 54 -17.46 6.89 1.91
C ALA A 54 -18.04 7.11 0.49
N ILE A 55 -19.34 6.94 0.33
CA ILE A 55 -20.04 7.21 -0.95
C ILE A 55 -20.40 8.69 -1.08
N ASP A 56 -20.68 9.36 0.05
CA ASP A 56 -21.08 10.76 0.11
C ASP A 56 -20.35 11.50 1.25
N SER A 57 -20.17 12.82 1.12
CA SER A 57 -19.35 13.70 1.96
C SER A 57 -19.91 13.95 3.37
N GLY A 58 -20.81 13.09 3.85
CA GLY A 58 -21.61 13.35 5.04
C GLY A 58 -21.77 12.16 5.96
N ILE A 59 -22.57 11.15 5.60
CA ILE A 59 -23.14 10.24 6.60
C ILE A 59 -23.50 8.85 5.98
N VAL A 60 -22.89 7.80 6.58
CA VAL A 60 -23.40 6.41 6.81
C VAL A 60 -23.45 5.41 5.64
N ALA A 61 -23.07 5.76 4.42
CA ALA A 61 -22.88 4.76 3.36
C ALA A 61 -21.38 4.57 3.07
N GLU A 62 -20.83 3.46 3.57
CA GLU A 62 -19.50 2.97 3.20
C GLU A 62 -19.64 1.84 2.19
N ILE A 63 -18.76 1.80 1.18
CA ILE A 63 -18.60 0.64 0.30
C ILE A 63 -17.24 0.00 0.53
N GLY A 64 -17.27 -1.33 0.58
CA GLY A 64 -16.08 -2.14 0.75
C GLY A 64 -15.33 -2.20 -0.58
N PHE A 65 -14.01 -2.23 -0.53
CA PHE A 65 -13.22 -2.45 -1.73
C PHE A 65 -12.04 -3.36 -1.48
N ILE A 66 -11.57 -3.98 -2.56
CA ILE A 66 -10.29 -4.68 -2.64
C ILE A 66 -9.56 -4.08 -3.84
N ALA A 67 -8.27 -3.79 -3.69
CA ALA A 67 -7.41 -3.28 -4.75
C ALA A 67 -6.06 -4.00 -4.74
N LYS A 68 -5.46 -4.11 -5.93
CA LYS A 68 -4.12 -4.64 -6.16
C LYS A 68 -3.27 -3.57 -6.82
N ILE A 69 -2.07 -3.33 -6.29
CA ILE A 69 -1.08 -2.41 -6.86
C ILE A 69 0.25 -3.13 -7.10
N ASN A 70 1.03 -2.68 -8.08
CA ASN A 70 2.43 -3.12 -8.24
C ASN A 70 3.34 -2.40 -7.22
N MET A 71 4.61 -2.79 -7.13
CA MET A 71 5.57 -2.15 -6.22
C MET A 71 5.93 -0.69 -6.57
N ASN A 72 5.57 -0.22 -7.77
CA ASN A 72 5.62 1.20 -8.15
C ASN A 72 4.35 1.98 -7.72
N GLY A 73 3.44 1.31 -7.01
CA GLY A 73 2.15 1.85 -6.58
C GLY A 73 1.18 2.13 -7.73
N ASP A 74 1.31 1.50 -8.89
CA ASP A 74 0.31 1.60 -9.95
C ASP A 74 -0.81 0.60 -9.70
N LEU A 75 -2.05 1.04 -9.92
CA LEU A 75 -3.22 0.17 -9.81
C LEU A 75 -3.17 -0.91 -10.90
N VAL A 76 -3.22 -2.16 -10.47
CA VAL A 76 -3.34 -3.33 -11.36
C VAL A 76 -4.79 -3.75 -11.52
N ASN A 77 -5.55 -3.78 -10.41
CA ASN A 77 -6.98 -4.08 -10.43
C ASN A 77 -7.67 -3.56 -9.17
N SER A 78 -8.98 -3.34 -9.24
CA SER A 78 -9.81 -3.08 -8.06
C SER A 78 -11.25 -3.54 -8.26
N LYS A 79 -11.91 -3.80 -7.15
CA LYS A 79 -13.35 -4.10 -7.10
C LYS A 79 -13.98 -3.44 -5.89
N THR A 80 -15.15 -2.87 -6.12
CA THR A 80 -16.02 -2.31 -5.09
C THR A 80 -17.20 -3.25 -4.85
N TYR A 81 -17.65 -3.30 -3.60
CA TYR A 81 -18.80 -4.09 -3.16
C TYR A 81 -19.82 -3.15 -2.50
N ASP A 82 -20.97 -3.03 -3.14
CA ASP A 82 -22.08 -2.23 -2.61
C ASP A 82 -22.77 -2.98 -1.47
N PHE A 83 -22.96 -2.29 -0.34
CA PHE A 83 -23.72 -2.80 0.79
C PHE A 83 -25.17 -2.37 0.66
N TYR A 84 -25.94 -3.07 -0.16
CA TYR A 84 -27.41 -2.99 -0.07
C TYR A 84 -27.86 -3.87 1.10
N GLU A 85 -28.66 -3.28 1.99
CA GLU A 85 -29.06 -3.81 3.29
C GLU A 85 -29.22 -5.34 3.32
N GLY A 86 -28.47 -6.00 4.21
CA GLY A 86 -28.68 -7.41 4.55
C GLY A 86 -27.65 -8.42 4.05
N ASN A 87 -26.59 -8.02 3.33
CA ASN A 87 -25.49 -8.92 3.00
C ASN A 87 -24.22 -8.54 3.78
N SER A 88 -23.71 -9.49 4.58
CA SER A 88 -22.57 -9.32 5.48
C SER A 88 -21.32 -8.81 4.75
N PHE A 89 -20.29 -8.38 5.50
CA PHE A 89 -18.92 -8.07 5.04
C PHE A 89 -18.28 -9.11 4.08
N PHE A 90 -18.96 -10.21 3.79
CA PHE A 90 -18.56 -11.32 2.93
C PHE A 90 -19.40 -11.46 1.63
N THR A 91 -20.22 -10.48 1.23
CA THR A 91 -21.00 -10.54 -0.04
C THR A 91 -20.11 -10.89 -1.26
N GLY A 92 -18.83 -10.49 -1.23
CA GLY A 92 -17.84 -10.79 -2.26
C GLY A 92 -17.37 -12.26 -2.34
N LEU A 93 -17.73 -13.12 -1.37
CA LEU A 93 -17.42 -14.56 -1.39
C LEU A 93 -18.53 -15.41 -2.05
N ARG A 94 -19.61 -14.78 -2.54
CA ARG A 94 -20.66 -15.52 -3.24
C ARG A 94 -20.09 -15.97 -4.59
N LYS A 95 -19.77 -17.27 -4.69
CA LYS A 95 -19.59 -17.95 -5.98
C LYS A 95 -20.85 -17.71 -6.81
N ASN A 96 -20.67 -17.26 -8.05
CA ASN A 96 -21.71 -17.37 -9.07
C ASN A 96 -22.10 -18.83 -9.26
#